data_AF-A0A2J0JI10-F1
#
_entry.id   AF-A0A2J0JI10-F1
#
_cell.length_a   1.000
_cell.length_b   1.000
_cell.length_c   1.000
_cell.angle_alpha   90.00
_cell.angle_beta   90.00
_cell.angle_gamma   90.00
#
_symmetry.space_group_name_H-M   'P 1'
#
loop_
_entity.id
_entity.type
_entity.pdbx_description
1 polymer ?
#
loop_
_entity_poly.entity_id
_entity_poly.type
_entity_poly.pdbx_seq_one_letter_code
_entity_poly.pdbx_strand_id
1 'polypeptide(L)' 'MFGIPCSSVDKENKYYFKIKIETINFETSALLSQAKTISSKRLVRKIDKVGSGSFIKLKTALHKAVF' A
#
# COMPACT_ATOMS: atom_id res chain seq x y z
N MET A 1 -2.24 -5.17 13.66
CA MET A 1 -1.39 -5.31 12.46
C MET A 1 -1.19 -3.94 11.83
N PHE A 2 -0.02 -3.61 11.30
CA PHE A 2 0.20 -2.35 10.60
C PHE A 2 -0.28 -2.48 9.14
N GLY A 3 -1.01 -1.48 8.65
CA GLY A 3 -1.56 -1.50 7.30
C GLY A 3 -1.60 -0.11 6.67
N ILE A 4 -1.55 -0.09 5.35
CA ILE A 4 -1.64 1.14 4.54
C ILE A 4 -2.91 1.04 3.70
N PRO A 5 -3.83 2.02 3.80
CA PRO A 5 -5.01 2.07 2.94
C PRO A 5 -4.63 2.26 1.47
N CYS A 6 -5.38 1.64 0.57
CA CYS A 6 -5.24 1.84 -0.88
C CYS A 6 -6.45 2.60 -1.44
N SER A 7 -6.24 3.35 -2.51
CA SER A 7 -7.26 4.10 -3.22
C SER A 7 -7.03 4.02 -4.73
N SER A 8 -8.10 4.13 -5.51
CA SER A 8 -8.04 4.23 -6.98
C SER A 8 -7.61 5.63 -7.45
N VAL A 9 -7.42 6.57 -6.52
CA VAL A 9 -6.96 7.93 -6.84
C VAL A 9 -5.53 7.85 -7.38
N ASP A 10 -5.35 8.31 -8.61
CA ASP A 10 -4.03 8.50 -9.19
C ASP A 10 -3.51 9.90 -8.84
N LYS A 11 -2.48 9.95 -8.00
CA LYS A 11 -1.79 11.17 -7.60
C LYS A 11 -0.31 10.88 -7.51
N GLU A 12 0.50 11.76 -8.06
CA GLU A 12 1.95 11.67 -8.03
C GLU A 12 2.50 12.65 -6.99
N ASN A 13 2.55 12.21 -5.74
CA ASN A 13 3.24 12.94 -4.68
C ASN A 13 3.88 11.97 -3.67
N LYS A 14 4.71 12.49 -2.77
CA LYS A 14 5.48 11.68 -1.81
C LYS A 14 4.65 10.79 -0.87
N TYR A 15 3.35 11.04 -0.73
CA TYR A 15 2.45 10.28 0.13
C TYR A 15 1.67 9.17 -0.63
N TYR A 16 1.87 9.04 -1.94
CA TYR A 16 1.17 8.06 -2.77
C TYR A 16 2.19 7.13 -3.40
N PHE A 17 1.92 5.83 -3.33
CA PHE A 17 2.79 4.80 -3.92
C PHE A 17 1.96 3.88 -4.81
N LYS A 18 2.26 3.84 -6.11
CA LYS A 18 1.57 2.99 -7.09
C LYS A 18 1.90 1.52 -6.84
N ILE A 19 0.85 0.70 -6.74
CA ILE A 19 0.91 -0.75 -6.57
C ILE A 19 0.07 -1.37 -7.67
N LYS A 20 0.67 -2.31 -8.40
CA LYS A 20 -0.06 -3.17 -9.32
C LYS A 20 -0.43 -4.47 -8.62
N ILE A 21 -1.70 -4.83 -8.67
CA ILE A 21 -2.24 -6.10 -8.20
C ILE A 21 -2.32 -7.02 -9.41
N GLU A 22 -1.39 -7.96 -9.52
CA GLU A 22 -1.23 -8.81 -10.70
C GLU A 22 -2.42 -9.76 -10.87
N THR A 23 -2.94 -10.31 -9.78
CA THR A 23 -4.01 -11.33 -9.80
C THR A 23 -5.30 -10.85 -10.47
N ILE A 24 -5.60 -9.56 -10.38
CA ILE A 24 -6.81 -8.94 -10.95
C ILE A 24 -6.47 -7.84 -11.97
N ASN A 25 -5.20 -7.76 -12.39
CA ASN A 25 -4.65 -6.72 -13.27
C ASN A 25 -5.17 -5.30 -12.95
N PHE A 26 -5.11 -4.93 -11.67
CA PHE A 26 -5.65 -3.68 -11.15
C PHE A 26 -4.54 -2.80 -10.58
N GLU A 27 -4.55 -1.52 -10.89
CA GLU A 27 -3.60 -0.55 -10.35
C GLU A 27 -4.28 0.27 -9.24
N THR A 28 -3.55 0.45 -8.14
CA THR A 28 -4.03 1.21 -6.99
C THR A 28 -2.89 2.01 -6.36
N SER A 29 -3.22 3.07 -5.65
CA SER A 29 -2.28 3.89 -4.93
C SER A 29 -2.39 3.65 -3.44
N ALA A 30 -1.29 3.24 -2.81
CA ALA A 30 -1.18 3.18 -1.36
C ALA A 30 -1.01 4.59 -0.77
N LEU A 31 -1.86 4.93 0.20
CA LEU A 31 -1.91 6.22 0.89
C LEU A 31 -0.97 6.19 2.11
N LEU A 32 0.31 6.50 1.89
CA LEU A 32 1.36 6.41 2.90
C LEU A 32 1.09 7.32 4.12
N SER A 33 0.46 8.48 3.92
CA SER A 33 0.07 9.39 5.01
C SER A 33 -1.03 8.86 5.93
N GLN A 34 -1.74 7.81 5.52
CA GLN A 34 -2.83 7.19 6.28
C GLN A 34 -2.44 5.82 6.86
N ALA A 35 -1.14 5.51 6.90
CA ALA A 35 -0.64 4.28 7.48
C ALA A 35 -1.03 4.18 8.96
N LYS A 36 -1.63 3.05 9.35
CA LYS A 36 -2.19 2.89 10.70
C LYS A 36 -2.24 1.43 11.14
N THR A 37 -2.38 1.23 12.44
CA THR A 37 -2.71 -0.09 12.98
C THR A 37 -4.18 -0.43 12.74
N ILE A 38 -4.42 -1.62 12.22
CA ILE A 38 -5.74 -2.21 12.04
C ILE A 38 -5.87 -3.51 12.85
N SER A 39 -7.07 -3.76 13.37
CA SER A 39 -7.41 -5.03 14.00
C SER A 39 -7.50 -6.14 12.95
N SER A 40 -6.94 -7.31 13.25
CA SER A 40 -7.03 -8.49 12.38
C SER A 40 -8.46 -8.92 12.11
N LYS A 41 -9.39 -8.66 13.04
CA LYS A 41 -10.83 -8.94 12.88
C LYS A 41 -11.48 -8.19 11.71
N ARG A 42 -10.87 -7.10 11.23
CA ARG A 42 -11.37 -6.30 10.10
C ARG A 42 -10.88 -6.83 8.74
N LEU A 43 -9.98 -7.81 8.73
CA LEU A 43 -9.48 -8.42 7.51
C LEU A 43 -10.47 -9.50 7.06
N VAL A 44 -11.07 -9.32 5.89
CA VAL A 44 -12.11 -10.22 5.37
C VAL A 44 -11.50 -11.31 4.51
N ARG A 45 -10.62 -10.93 3.58
CA ARG A 45 -10.01 -11.85 2.62
C ARG A 45 -8.64 -11.35 2.17
N LYS A 46 -7.85 -12.26 1.63
CA LYS A 46 -6.59 -11.95 0.95
C LYS A 46 -6.85 -11.83 -0.55
N ILE A 47 -6.37 -10.75 -1.16
CA ILE A 47 -6.52 -10.50 -2.60
C ILE A 47 -5.26 -10.92 -3.35
N ASP A 48 -4.09 -10.49 -2.87
CA ASP A 48 -2.81 -10.76 -3.54
C ASP A 48 -1.65 -10.71 -2.55
N LYS A 49 -0.43 -10.98 -3.02
CA LYS A 49 0.84 -10.74 -2.35
C LYS A 49 1.70 -9.81 -3.21
N VAL A 50 2.27 -8.80 -2.56
CA VAL A 50 3.27 -7.94 -3.21
C VAL A 50 4.61 -8.68 -3.23
N GLY A 51 5.29 -8.68 -4.38
CA GLY A 51 6.65 -9.23 -4.51
C GLY A 51 7.68 -8.49 -3.64
N SER A 52 8.80 -9.16 -3.32
CA SER A 52 9.83 -8.62 -2.42
C SER A 52 10.44 -7.29 -2.90
N GLY A 53 10.72 -7.15 -4.20
CA GLY A 53 11.25 -5.92 -4.77
C GLY A 53 10.30 -4.73 -4.62
N SER A 54 9.02 -4.93 -4.90
CA SER A 54 7.97 -3.91 -4.73
C SER A 54 7.76 -3.57 -3.26
N PHE A 55 7.84 -4.55 -2.36
CA PHE A 55 7.75 -4.33 -0.93
C PHE A 55 8.91 -3.47 -0.40
N ILE A 56 10.15 -3.69 -0.85
CA ILE A 56 11.30 -2.87 -0.47
C ILE A 56 11.09 -1.41 -0.91
N LYS A 57 10.65 -1.19 -2.15
CA LYS A 57 10.35 0.15 -2.67
C LYS A 57 9.28 0.85 -1.82
N LEU A 58 8.21 0.14 -1.48
CA LEU A 58 7.14 0.65 -0.62
C LEU A 58 7.63 0.99 0.78
N LYS A 59 8.47 0.13 1.38
CA LYS A 59 9.06 0.38 2.71
C LYS A 59 9.92 1.64 2.71
N THR A 60 10.75 1.83 1.69
CA THR A 60 11.58 3.03 1.53
C THR A 60 10.74 4.27 1.32
N ALA A 61 9.68 4.19 0.49
CA ALA A 61 8.76 5.30 0.27
C ALA A 61 8.01 5.69 1.56
N LEU A 62 7.52 4.71 2.33
CA LEU A 62 6.88 4.95 3.61
C LEU A 62 7.83 5.64 4.60
N HIS A 63 9.06 5.17 4.71
CA HIS A 63 10.05 5.79 5.60
C HIS A 63 10.27 7.27 5.24
N LYS A 64 10.47 7.59 3.95
CA LYS A 64 10.64 8.98 3.47
C LYS A 64 9.39 9.85 3.63
N ALA A 65 8.20 9.25 3.69
CA ALA A 65 6.95 9.98 3.83
C ALA A 65 6.64 10.33 5.30
N VAL A 66 7.16 9.53 6.24
CA VAL A 66 6.88 9.63 7.69
C VAL A 66 8.02 10.29 8.46
N PHE A 67 9.27 10.08 8.04
CA PHE A 67 10.50 10.63 8.65
C PHE A 67 11.25 11.50 7.64
#